data_AF-A0A933C9W8-F1
#
_entry.id   AF-A0A933C9W8-F1
#
_cell.length_a   1.000
_cell.length_b   1.000
_cell.length_c   1.000
_cell.angle_alpha   90.00
_cell.angle_beta   90.00
_cell.angle_gamma   90.00
#
_symmetry.space_group_name_H-M   'P 1'
#
loop_
_entity.id
_entity.type
_entity.pdbx_description
1 polymer ?
#
loop_
_entity_poly.entity_id
_entity_poly.type
_entity_poly.pdbx_seq_one_letter_code
_entity_poly.pdbx_strand_id
1 'polypeptide(L)' 'MCRKIVELHGGRIWIDVERDQGARFVLRIPARQMVSSAPRSSHGGG' A
#
# COMPACT_ATOMS: atom_id res chain seq x y z
N MET A 1 -19.53 1.41 3.40
CA MET A 1 -18.54 0.91 4.37
C MET A 1 -17.10 1.06 3.85
N CYS A 2 -16.73 0.47 2.71
CA CYS A 2 -15.33 0.43 2.22
C CYS A 2 -14.65 1.80 2.09
N ARG A 3 -15.36 2.83 1.62
CA ARG A 3 -14.80 4.20 1.52
C ARG A 3 -14.31 4.73 2.87
N LYS A 4 -15.12 4.59 3.93
CA LYS A 4 -14.76 5.02 5.29
C LYS A 4 -13.50 4.31 5.79
N ILE A 5 -13.38 3.00 5.52
CA ILE A 5 -12.21 2.21 5.89
C ILE A 5 -10.97 2.76 5.19
N VAL A 6 -11.03 2.95 3.87
CA VAL A 6 -9.89 3.47 3.09
C VAL A 6 -9.49 4.88 3.52
N GLU A 7 -10.47 5.75 3.79
CA GLU A 7 -10.23 7.11 4.30
C GLU A 7 -9.56 7.11 5.68
N LEU A 8 -9.98 6.22 6.59
CA LEU A 8 -9.34 6.07 7.91
C LEU A 8 -7.88 5.62 7.83
N HIS A 9 -7.50 4.91 6.76
CA HIS A 9 -6.09 4.54 6.50
C HIS A 9 -5.31 5.65 5.78
N GLY A 10 -5.88 6.85 5.60
CA GLY A 10 -5.26 7.95 4.84
C GLY A 10 -5.25 7.72 3.33
N GLY A 11 -6.07 6.78 2.85
CA GLY A 11 -6.15 6.38 1.46
C GLY A 11 -7.26 7.06 0.67
N ARG A 12 -7.43 6.63 -0.58
CA ARG A 12 -8.53 7.01 -1.48
C ARG A 12 -9.06 5.80 -2.22
N ILE A 13 -10.35 5.80 -2.57
CA ILE A 13 -11.01 4.75 -3.37
C ILE A 13 -11.91 5.36 -4.45
N TRP A 14 -11.88 4.81 -5.65
CA TRP A 14 -12.69 5.23 -6.79
C TRP A 14 -13.02 4.04 -7.69
N ILE A 15 -13.91 4.26 -8.65
CA ILE A 15 -14.22 3.27 -9.69
C ILE A 15 -13.48 3.73 -10.95
N ASP A 16 -12.75 2.81 -11.55
CA ASP A 16 -12.21 2.95 -12.88
C ASP A 16 -13.25 2.37 -13.85
N VAL A 17 -13.85 3.23 -14.65
CA VAL A 17 -14.99 2.88 -15.50
C VAL A 17 -14.48 2.65 -16.91
N GLU A 18 -14.18 1.39 -17.24
CA GLU A 18 -14.12 0.96 -18.64
C GLU A 18 -15.52 0.54 -19.07
N ARG A 19 -15.99 1.11 -20.19
CA ARG A 19 -17.26 0.70 -20.79
C ARG A 19 -17.14 -0.77 -21.22
N ASP A 20 -18.20 -1.54 -20.95
CA ASP A 20 -18.36 -2.96 -21.32
C ASP A 20 -17.54 -4.01 -20.55
N GLN A 21 -16.77 -3.65 -19.51
CA GLN A 21 -15.89 -4.59 -18.77
C GLN A 21 -16.30 -4.83 -17.30
N GLY A 22 -17.50 -4.40 -16.90
CA GLY A 22 -17.95 -4.47 -15.50
C GLY A 22 -17.37 -3.32 -14.66
N ALA A 23 -17.12 -3.54 -13.37
CA ALA A 23 -16.68 -2.50 -12.44
C ALA A 23 -15.32 -2.82 -11.80
N ARG A 24 -14.35 -1.93 -11.98
CA ARG A 24 -13.05 -2.00 -11.31
C ARG A 24 -12.99 -1.00 -10.16
N PHE A 25 -12.89 -1.51 -8.93
CA PHE A 25 -12.68 -0.67 -7.75
C PHE A 25 -11.19 -0.51 -7.51
N VAL A 26 -10.70 0.73 -7.53
CA VAL A 26 -9.28 1.05 -7.31
C VAL A 26 -9.14 1.79 -5.98
N LEU A 27 -8.18 1.37 -5.16
CA LEU A 27 -7.85 2.04 -3.91
C LEU A 27 -6.34 2.26 -3.77
N ARG A 28 -5.97 3.31 -3.05
CA ARG A 28 -4.58 3.65 -2.75
C ARG A 28 -4.45 3.96 -1.27
N ILE A 29 -3.49 3.34 -0.59
CA ILE A 29 -3.19 3.56 0.83
C ILE A 29 -1.69 3.88 0.97
N PRO A 30 -1.27 4.81 1.87
CA PRO A 30 0.15 5.06 2.13
C PRO A 30 0.86 3.78 2.58
N ALA A 31 1.94 3.42 1.87
CA ALA A 31 2.80 2.32 2.30
C ALA A 31 3.66 2.78 3.48
N ARG A 32 3.66 2.00 4.57
CA ARG A 32 4.64 2.20 5.65
C ARG A 32 6.01 1.85 5.08
N GLN A 33 6.93 2.82 5.08
CA GLN A 33 8.32 2.54 4.74
C GLN A 33 8.86 1.53 5.75
N MET A 34 9.10 0.31 5.27
CA MET A 34 9.82 -0.68 6.04
C MET A 34 11.29 -0.31 5.95
N VAL A 35 11.83 0.29 7.01
CA VAL A 35 13.27 0.53 7.11
C VAL A 35 13.94 -0.84 7.05
N SER A 36 14.63 -1.11 5.94
CA SER A 36 15.43 -2.31 5.80
C SER A 36 16.52 -2.28 6.87
N SER A 37 16.43 -3.17 7.85
CA SER A 37 17.53 -3.42 8.75
C SER A 37 18.61 -4.13 7.95
N ALA A 38 19.54 -3.36 7.38
CA ALA A 38 20.74 -3.91 6.77
C ALA A 38 21.38 -4.93 7.75
N PRO A 39 21.89 -6.07 7.25
CA PRO A 39 22.53 -7.04 8.11
C PRO A 39 23.68 -6.35 8.84
N ARG A 40 23.71 -6.43 10.16
CA ARG A 40 24.91 -6.10 10.93
C ARG A 40 25.98 -7.07 10.48
N SER A 41 26.90 -6.64 9.61
CA SER A 41 28.13 -7.38 9.33
C SER A 41 28.83 -7.63 10.66
N SER A 42 28.71 -8.87 11.13
CA SER A 42 29.40 -9.39 12.29
C SER A 42 30.90 -9.25 12.05
N HIS A 43 31.56 -8.64 13.01
CA HIS A 43 33.01 -8.55 13.10
C HIS A 43 33.64 -9.93 12.96
N GLY A 44 34.58 -10.08 12.02
CA GLY A 44 35.56 -11.15 11.98
C GLY A 44 36.93 -10.51 11.85
N GLY A 45 37.54 -10.19 13.00
CA GLY A 45 38.95 -9.81 13.10
C GLY A 45 39.74 -10.98 13.71
N GLY A 46 41.00 -11.10 13.32
CA GLY A 46 41.96 -12.08 13.82
C GLY A 46 42.70 -12.76 12.69
#